data_AF-A0A524R0B6-F1
#
_entry.id   AF-A0A524R0B6-F1
#
_cell.length_a   1.000
_cell.length_b   1.000
_cell.length_c   1.000
_cell.angle_alpha   90.00
_cell.angle_beta   90.00
_cell.angle_gamma   90.00
#
_symmetry.space_group_name_H-M   'P 1'
#
loop_
_entity.id
_entity.type
_entity.pdbx_description
1 polymer ?
#
loop_
_entity_poly.entity_id
_entity_poly.type
_entity_poly.pdbx_seq_one_letter_code
_entity_poly.pdbx_strand_id
1 'polypeptide(L)'
;MEILIDFSLLALLAVTALAVVRVKNLFAAVMFAGIYSFLSASLFTVMDAVDVAFTEAAVGAGISTVLMLATLALVGSKVTTPQFRITAISAKDMPGRPIFPFFVVLFTGAILVYGTLDMPPYGDPGNPIHHHVAPHYLEESGHEIGVPNVVTSVLASYRGYDTMGETTVVFTAAVGVMILLAGLRSRDTYGQEAWGEEPIDNLDIGFPDALGEGMEKKPIKGKPGGKKRKRGIGGAG
;
A
#
# COMPACT_ATOMS: atom_id res chain seq x y z
N MET A 1 19.79 -30.80 8.01
CA MET A 1 18.61 -30.67 7.14
C MET A 1 18.12 -29.23 7.18
N GLU A 2 18.03 -28.64 8.38
CA GLU A 2 17.76 -27.20 8.63
C GLU A 2 18.51 -26.24 7.71
N ILE A 3 19.85 -26.27 7.68
CA ILE A 3 20.66 -25.35 6.85
C ILE A 3 20.26 -25.37 5.36
N LEU A 4 19.94 -26.55 4.83
CA LEU A 4 19.52 -26.68 3.43
C LEU A 4 18.15 -26.04 3.22
N ILE A 5 17.24 -26.20 4.18
CA ILE A 5 15.90 -25.58 4.16
C ILE A 5 16.04 -24.06 4.24
N ASP A 6 16.87 -23.55 5.17
CA ASP A 6 17.11 -22.11 5.34
C ASP A 6 17.63 -21.47 4.05
N PHE A 7 18.71 -22.02 3.48
CA PHE A 7 19.26 -21.50 2.23
C PHE A 7 18.29 -21.64 1.05
N SER A 8 17.46 -22.69 1.03
CA SER A 8 16.43 -22.86 0.00
C SER A 8 15.33 -21.79 0.13
N LEU A 9 14.84 -21.53 1.34
CA LEU A 9 13.84 -20.50 1.61
C LEU A 9 14.37 -19.09 1.32
N LEU A 10 15.62 -18.80 1.72
CA LEU A 10 16.29 -17.54 1.39
C LEU A 10 16.48 -17.35 -0.12
N ALA A 11 16.86 -18.41 -0.84
CA ALA A 11 16.96 -18.37 -2.29
C ALA A 11 15.59 -18.10 -2.95
N LEU A 12 14.53 -18.75 -2.47
CA LEU A 12 13.16 -18.52 -2.95
C LEU A 12 12.67 -17.10 -2.64
N LEU A 13 12.99 -16.55 -1.46
CA LEU A 13 12.73 -15.14 -1.12
C LEU A 13 13.44 -14.19 -2.08
N ALA A 14 14.72 -14.43 -2.38
CA ALA A 14 15.47 -13.61 -3.33
C ALA A 14 14.87 -13.69 -4.75
N VAL A 15 14.51 -14.89 -5.20
CA VAL A 15 13.87 -15.11 -6.52
C VAL A 15 12.51 -14.40 -6.59
N THR A 16 11.67 -14.54 -5.56
CA THR A 16 10.34 -13.90 -5.54
C THR A 16 10.46 -12.38 -5.46
N ALA A 17 11.39 -11.83 -4.66
CA ALA A 17 11.65 -10.40 -4.62
C ALA A 17 12.08 -9.85 -6.00
N LEU A 18 12.99 -10.56 -6.69
CA LEU A 18 13.39 -10.20 -8.06
C LEU A 18 12.21 -10.32 -9.04
N ALA A 19 11.34 -11.32 -8.89
CA ALA A 19 10.15 -11.49 -9.71
C ALA A 19 9.17 -10.30 -9.55
N VAL A 20 8.89 -9.87 -8.31
CA VAL A 20 8.01 -8.72 -8.01
C VAL A 20 8.46 -7.48 -8.79
N VAL A 21 9.77 -7.18 -8.79
CA VAL A 21 10.32 -5.98 -9.47
C VAL A 21 10.25 -6.08 -11.00
N ARG A 22 10.16 -7.29 -11.57
CA ARG A 22 10.19 -7.52 -13.03
C ARG A 22 8.81 -7.66 -13.65
N VAL A 23 7.81 -8.01 -12.85
CA VAL A 23 6.45 -8.26 -13.32
C VAL A 23 5.74 -6.94 -13.61
N LYS A 24 5.14 -6.84 -14.81
CA LYS A 24 4.38 -5.66 -15.26
C LYS A 24 2.89 -5.71 -14.89
N ASN A 25 2.38 -6.90 -14.58
CA ASN A 25 0.99 -7.11 -14.20
C ASN A 25 0.86 -6.94 -12.69
N LEU A 26 0.11 -5.93 -12.24
CA LEU A 26 -0.01 -5.61 -10.83
C LEU A 26 -0.69 -6.74 -10.04
N PHE A 27 -1.66 -7.45 -10.62
CA PHE A 27 -2.25 -8.61 -9.97
C PHE A 27 -1.18 -9.68 -9.67
N ALA A 28 -0.34 -9.99 -10.66
CA ALA A 28 0.74 -10.94 -10.46
C ALA A 28 1.80 -10.42 -9.47
N ALA A 29 2.12 -9.12 -9.48
CA ALA A 29 3.02 -8.51 -8.51
C ALA A 29 2.50 -8.65 -7.07
N VAL A 30 1.20 -8.47 -6.86
CA VAL A 30 0.55 -8.69 -5.55
C VAL A 30 0.58 -10.14 -5.12
N MET A 31 0.32 -11.07 -6.05
CA MET A 31 0.45 -12.50 -5.74
C MET A 31 1.89 -12.87 -5.36
N PHE A 32 2.90 -12.36 -6.06
CA PHE A 32 4.30 -12.59 -5.70
C PHE A 32 4.69 -11.95 -4.36
N ALA A 33 4.15 -10.78 -4.02
CA ALA A 33 4.36 -10.16 -2.71
C ALA A 33 3.74 -11.00 -1.58
N GLY A 34 2.53 -11.54 -1.79
CA GLY A 34 1.91 -12.48 -0.84
C GLY A 34 2.70 -13.78 -0.67
N ILE A 35 3.23 -14.33 -1.76
CA ILE A 35 4.12 -15.51 -1.72
C ILE A 35 5.41 -15.19 -0.96
N TYR A 36 6.01 -14.01 -1.19
CA TYR A 36 7.20 -13.56 -0.46
C TYR A 36 6.92 -13.52 1.05
N SER A 37 5.82 -12.92 1.50
CA SER A 37 5.43 -12.91 2.91
C SER A 37 5.19 -14.31 3.47
N PHE A 38 4.54 -15.20 2.70
CA PHE A 38 4.33 -16.59 3.14
C PHE A 38 5.65 -17.37 3.28
N LEU A 39 6.60 -17.16 2.37
CA LEU A 39 7.96 -17.73 2.46
C LEU A 39 8.71 -17.18 3.66
N SER A 40 8.55 -15.88 3.96
CA SER A 40 9.14 -15.25 5.15
C SER A 40 8.56 -15.82 6.44
N ALA A 41 7.23 -16.02 6.51
CA ALA A 41 6.58 -16.68 7.63
C ALA A 41 7.09 -18.13 7.81
N SER A 42 7.30 -18.84 6.70
CA SER A 42 7.88 -20.19 6.74
C SER A 42 9.31 -20.17 7.29
N LEU A 43 10.13 -19.20 6.90
CA LEU A 43 11.47 -19.00 7.43
C LEU A 43 11.44 -18.69 8.95
N PHE A 44 10.52 -17.83 9.41
CA PHE A 44 10.37 -17.55 10.83
C PHE A 44 9.98 -18.79 11.64
N THR A 45 9.13 -19.67 11.10
CA THR A 45 8.80 -20.95 11.74
C THR A 45 10.03 -21.85 11.87
N VAL A 46 10.89 -21.92 10.85
CA VAL A 46 12.13 -22.73 10.90
C VAL A 46 13.12 -22.15 11.92
N MET A 47 13.13 -20.82 12.11
CA MET A 47 13.92 -20.15 13.14
C MET A 47 13.29 -20.19 14.55
N ASP A 48 12.32 -21.07 14.80
CA ASP A 48 11.58 -21.19 16.07
C ASP A 48 10.87 -19.90 16.53
N ALA A 49 10.63 -18.96 15.62
CA ALA A 49 9.97 -17.69 15.87
C ALA A 49 8.48 -17.75 15.47
N VAL A 50 7.73 -18.66 16.10
CA VAL A 50 6.35 -19.00 15.69
C VAL A 50 5.37 -17.83 15.83
N ASP A 51 5.49 -17.01 16.87
CA ASP A 51 4.62 -15.84 17.06
C ASP A 51 4.84 -14.79 15.95
N VAL A 52 6.11 -14.55 15.57
CA VAL A 52 6.45 -13.68 14.44
C VAL A 52 5.94 -14.27 13.13
N ALA A 53 6.09 -15.59 12.93
CA ALA A 53 5.57 -16.29 11.76
C ALA A 53 4.06 -16.14 11.60
N PHE A 54 3.29 -16.27 12.68
CA PHE A 54 1.84 -16.07 12.65
C PHE A 54 1.46 -14.64 12.26
N THR A 55 2.14 -13.64 12.81
CA THR A 55 1.88 -12.23 12.44
C THR A 55 2.21 -11.94 10.98
N GLU A 56 3.32 -12.46 10.45
CA GLU A 56 3.70 -12.28 9.05
C GLU A 56 2.73 -13.01 8.10
N ALA A 57 2.30 -14.23 8.45
CA ALA A 57 1.31 -14.96 7.68
C ALA A 57 -0.06 -14.24 7.66
N ALA A 58 -0.51 -13.73 8.81
CA ALA A 58 -1.80 -13.06 8.92
C ALA A 58 -1.81 -11.68 8.25
N VAL A 59 -0.78 -10.85 8.50
CA VAL A 59 -0.73 -9.45 8.05
C VAL A 59 -0.12 -9.35 6.65
N GLY A 60 1.08 -9.91 6.46
CA GLY A 60 1.84 -9.84 5.21
C GLY A 60 1.17 -10.65 4.11
N ALA A 61 1.05 -11.96 4.30
CA ALA A 61 0.45 -12.84 3.29
C ALA A 61 -1.08 -12.71 3.22
N GLY A 62 -1.75 -12.48 4.36
CA GLY A 62 -3.21 -12.40 4.45
C GLY A 62 -3.78 -11.01 4.12
N ILE A 63 -3.88 -10.14 5.13
CA ILE A 63 -4.62 -8.87 5.04
C ILE A 63 -4.06 -7.94 3.96
N SER A 64 -2.74 -7.78 3.87
CA SER A 64 -2.10 -6.91 2.88
C SER A 64 -2.43 -7.33 1.46
N THR A 65 -2.36 -8.64 1.15
CA THR A 65 -2.75 -9.18 -0.15
C THR A 65 -4.21 -8.87 -0.47
N VAL A 66 -5.13 -9.08 0.48
CA VAL A 66 -6.56 -8.79 0.29
C VAL A 66 -6.79 -7.30 0.03
N LEU A 67 -6.18 -6.41 0.82
CA LEU A 67 -6.32 -4.96 0.66
C LEU A 67 -5.74 -4.47 -0.68
N MET A 68 -4.61 -5.03 -1.10
CA MET A 68 -3.99 -4.67 -2.37
C MET A 68 -4.80 -5.18 -3.56
N LEU A 69 -5.35 -6.40 -3.48
CA LEU A 69 -6.28 -6.92 -4.49
C LEU A 69 -7.59 -6.12 -4.54
N ALA A 70 -8.15 -5.71 -3.39
CA ALA A 70 -9.32 -4.84 -3.33
C ALA A 70 -9.02 -3.47 -3.98
N THR A 71 -7.83 -2.92 -3.75
CA THR A 71 -7.37 -1.69 -4.40
C THR A 71 -7.24 -1.87 -5.92
N LEU A 72 -6.69 -3.00 -6.36
CA LEU A 72 -6.57 -3.33 -7.79
C LEU A 72 -7.92 -3.52 -8.46
N ALA A 73 -8.92 -4.05 -7.75
CA ALA A 73 -10.28 -4.16 -8.25
C ALA A 73 -10.90 -2.77 -8.54
N LEU A 74 -10.44 -1.72 -7.85
CA LEU A 74 -10.92 -0.35 -8.03
C LEU A 74 -10.11 0.45 -9.07
N VAL A 75 -8.79 0.24 -9.16
CA VAL A 75 -7.89 1.08 -9.99
C VAL A 75 -7.45 0.37 -11.29
N GLY A 76 -7.68 -0.94 -11.40
CA GLY A 76 -7.26 -1.76 -12.54
C GLY A 76 -5.85 -2.33 -12.37
N SER A 77 -5.55 -3.40 -13.12
CA SER A 77 -4.33 -4.22 -12.95
C SER A 77 -3.15 -3.84 -13.85
N LYS A 78 -3.32 -2.83 -14.72
CA LYS A 78 -2.29 -2.40 -15.68
C LYS A 78 -1.61 -1.13 -15.19
N VAL A 79 -0.28 -1.15 -15.21
CA VAL A 79 0.54 0.04 -14.98
C VAL A 79 0.29 1.02 -16.12
N THR A 80 -0.45 2.10 -15.85
CA THR A 80 -0.60 3.21 -16.79
C THR A 80 0.56 4.16 -16.56
N THR A 81 1.27 4.54 -17.63
CA THR A 81 2.32 5.57 -17.56
C THR A 81 1.73 6.85 -16.98
N PRO A 82 2.32 7.46 -15.94
CA PRO A 82 1.74 8.63 -15.29
C PRO A 82 1.63 9.78 -16.29
N GLN A 83 0.42 10.12 -16.72
CA GLN A 83 0.23 11.16 -17.74
C GLN A 83 0.43 12.59 -17.20
N PHE A 84 0.33 12.88 -15.90
CA PHE A 84 0.40 14.27 -15.44
C PHE A 84 0.97 14.51 -14.02
N ARG A 85 1.83 15.55 -13.94
CA ARG A 85 2.21 16.41 -12.79
C ARG A 85 3.39 16.07 -11.85
N ILE A 86 3.67 14.84 -11.44
CA ILE A 86 4.89 14.57 -10.62
C ILE A 86 6.14 14.37 -11.48
N THR A 87 5.95 14.07 -12.76
CA THR A 87 6.99 14.07 -13.78
C THR A 87 7.65 15.45 -13.96
N ALA A 88 7.08 16.59 -13.55
CA ALA A 88 7.82 17.86 -13.62
C ALA A 88 8.94 18.01 -12.56
N ILE A 89 8.81 17.33 -11.41
CA ILE A 89 9.80 17.36 -10.32
C ILE A 89 10.74 16.13 -10.40
N SER A 90 10.24 15.00 -10.92
CA SER A 90 10.96 13.72 -11.02
C SER A 90 11.37 13.32 -12.45
N ALA A 91 10.76 13.91 -13.46
CA ALA A 91 10.99 13.59 -14.88
C ALA A 91 11.13 14.86 -15.73
N LYS A 92 12.19 15.61 -15.48
CA LYS A 92 12.92 16.07 -16.65
C LYS A 92 13.31 14.80 -17.40
N ASP A 93 12.64 14.54 -18.52
CA ASP A 93 12.88 13.43 -19.42
C ASP A 93 14.38 13.13 -19.49
N MET A 94 14.81 12.06 -18.83
CA MET A 94 16.13 11.51 -19.10
C MET A 94 15.89 10.31 -20.00
N PRO A 95 16.08 10.43 -21.32
CA PRO A 95 16.12 9.28 -22.23
C PRO A 95 17.36 8.38 -21.97
N GLY A 96 17.94 8.46 -20.77
CA GLY A 96 19.05 7.66 -20.31
C GLY A 96 18.59 6.59 -19.33
N ARG A 97 19.36 5.50 -19.24
CA ARG A 97 19.19 4.46 -18.22
C ARG A 97 18.99 5.11 -16.84
N PRO A 98 18.07 4.61 -15.98
CA PRO A 98 17.76 5.22 -14.69
C PRO A 98 18.88 4.99 -13.66
N ILE A 99 20.05 5.60 -13.91
CA ILE A 99 21.29 5.39 -13.16
C ILE A 99 21.18 6.00 -11.76
N PHE A 100 20.54 7.17 -11.62
CA PHE A 100 20.37 7.84 -10.33
C PHE A 100 19.54 7.01 -9.31
N PRO A 101 18.29 6.60 -9.60
CA PRO A 101 17.53 5.78 -8.65
C PRO A 101 18.17 4.41 -8.41
N PHE A 102 18.84 3.83 -9.43
CA PHE A 102 19.62 2.61 -9.25
C PHE A 102 20.78 2.80 -8.26
N PHE A 103 21.52 3.92 -8.38
CA PHE A 103 22.58 4.28 -7.45
C PHE A 103 22.05 4.49 -6.04
N VAL A 104 20.90 5.14 -5.86
CA VAL A 104 20.27 5.32 -4.55
C VAL A 104 19.94 3.98 -3.91
N VAL A 105 19.31 3.05 -4.66
CA VAL A 105 18.99 1.70 -4.14
C VAL A 105 20.27 0.94 -3.79
N LEU A 106 21.30 0.98 -4.64
CA LEU A 106 22.56 0.30 -4.40
C LEU A 106 23.29 0.87 -3.18
N PHE A 107 23.31 2.20 -3.05
CA PHE A 107 23.94 2.90 -1.93
C PHE A 107 23.23 2.60 -0.61
N THR A 108 21.90 2.68 -0.58
CA THR A 108 21.10 2.31 0.60
C THR A 108 21.30 0.83 0.94
N GLY A 109 21.29 -0.07 -0.05
CA GLY A 109 21.56 -1.49 0.16
C GLY A 109 22.95 -1.74 0.73
N ALA A 110 23.98 -1.05 0.23
CA ALA A 110 25.34 -1.16 0.75
C ALA A 110 25.45 -0.67 2.20
N ILE A 111 24.75 0.41 2.57
CA ILE A 111 24.69 0.89 3.96
C ILE A 111 24.03 -0.16 4.87
N LEU A 112 22.91 -0.76 4.43
CA LEU A 112 22.25 -1.81 5.22
C LEU A 112 23.15 -3.02 5.41
N VAL A 113 23.85 -3.48 4.36
CA VAL A 113 24.84 -4.57 4.46
C VAL A 113 25.99 -4.19 5.37
N TYR A 114 26.50 -2.96 5.29
CA TYR A 114 27.54 -2.47 6.18
C TYR A 114 27.10 -2.52 7.66
N GLY A 115 25.84 -2.15 7.95
CA GLY A 115 25.27 -2.26 9.30
C GLY A 115 25.21 -3.69 9.84
N THR A 116 25.11 -4.70 8.96
CA THR A 116 25.13 -6.12 9.39
C THR A 116 26.52 -6.60 9.81
N LEU A 117 27.60 -5.92 9.41
CA LEU A 117 28.97 -6.30 9.80
C LEU A 117 29.28 -6.02 11.27
N ASP A 118 28.55 -5.10 11.89
CA ASP A 118 28.67 -4.78 13.33
C ASP A 118 27.74 -5.63 14.20
N MET A 119 26.91 -6.49 13.59
CA MET A 119 26.01 -7.36 14.33
C MET A 119 26.76 -8.55 14.93
N PRO A 120 26.41 -8.97 16.17
CA PRO A 120 26.99 -10.17 16.76
C PRO A 120 26.74 -11.40 15.86
N PRO A 121 27.70 -12.35 15.78
CA PRO A 121 27.55 -13.53 14.95
C PRO A 121 26.29 -14.31 15.32
N TYR A 122 25.54 -14.72 14.30
CA TYR A 122 24.32 -15.50 14.49
C TYR A 122 24.61 -16.80 15.25
N GLY A 123 23.85 -17.07 16.31
CA GLY A 123 23.93 -18.29 17.10
C GLY A 123 25.12 -18.40 18.07
N ASP A 124 25.94 -17.35 18.21
CA ASP A 124 27.06 -17.36 19.17
C ASP A 124 26.53 -17.29 20.64
N PRO A 125 26.83 -18.30 21.50
CA PRO A 125 26.45 -18.27 22.91
C PRO A 125 27.02 -17.09 23.70
N GLY A 126 28.11 -16.48 23.20
CA GLY A 126 28.73 -15.29 23.76
C GLY A 126 27.94 -14.00 23.52
N ASN A 127 26.88 -14.02 22.71
CA ASN A 127 26.12 -12.82 22.38
C ASN A 127 25.48 -12.16 23.62
N PRO A 128 25.47 -10.81 23.71
CA PRO A 128 24.95 -10.09 24.87
C PRO A 128 23.52 -10.47 25.30
N ILE A 129 22.69 -10.87 24.34
CA ILE A 129 21.30 -11.28 24.59
C ILE A 129 21.19 -12.52 25.48
N HIS A 130 22.17 -13.43 25.44
CA HIS A 130 22.16 -14.69 26.18
C HIS A 130 22.64 -14.55 27.63
N HIS A 131 23.24 -13.43 28.01
CA HIS A 131 23.84 -13.27 29.35
C HIS A 131 22.93 -12.62 30.38
N HIS A 132 21.98 -11.78 29.95
CA HIS A 132 21.21 -10.96 30.88
C HIS A 132 19.69 -11.13 30.71
N VAL A 133 19.16 -10.79 29.53
CA VAL A 133 17.71 -10.68 29.33
C VAL A 133 17.04 -12.01 29.00
N ALA A 134 17.65 -12.82 28.12
CA ALA A 134 17.04 -14.08 27.71
C ALA A 134 16.91 -15.09 28.85
N PRO A 135 17.93 -15.33 29.71
CA PRO A 135 17.80 -16.27 30.82
C PRO A 135 16.67 -15.88 31.78
N HIS A 136 16.59 -14.60 32.15
CA HIS A 136 15.57 -14.11 33.06
C HIS A 136 14.15 -14.31 32.50
N TYR A 137 13.91 -13.99 31.22
CA TYR A 137 12.60 -14.23 30.59
C TYR A 137 12.25 -15.72 30.48
N LEU A 138 13.23 -16.60 30.24
CA LEU A 138 12.98 -18.03 30.11
C LEU A 138 12.73 -18.72 31.46
N GLU A 139 13.43 -18.30 32.51
CA GLU A 139 13.37 -18.94 33.83
C GLU A 139 12.29 -18.34 34.75
N GLU A 140 12.13 -17.02 34.75
CA GLU A 140 11.29 -16.32 35.75
C GLU A 140 9.90 -15.94 35.24
N SER A 141 9.70 -15.82 33.91
CA SER A 141 8.42 -15.30 33.37
C SER A 141 7.19 -16.15 33.73
N GLY A 142 7.37 -17.46 33.86
CA GLY A 142 6.31 -18.37 34.29
C GLY A 142 5.87 -18.10 35.74
N HIS A 143 6.79 -17.68 36.62
CA HIS A 143 6.52 -17.34 38.01
C HIS A 143 6.00 -15.91 38.15
N GLU A 144 6.60 -14.94 37.45
CA GLU A 144 6.24 -13.52 37.57
C GLU A 144 4.93 -13.15 36.87
N ILE A 145 4.67 -13.73 35.70
CA ILE A 145 3.53 -13.35 34.83
C ILE A 145 2.46 -14.45 34.78
N GLY A 146 2.85 -15.73 34.93
CA GLY A 146 1.93 -16.87 34.91
C GLY A 146 1.41 -17.26 33.51
N VAL A 147 1.93 -16.66 32.45
CA VAL A 147 1.57 -16.97 31.05
C VAL A 147 2.62 -17.92 30.46
N PRO A 148 2.23 -19.11 29.94
CA PRO A 148 3.20 -20.10 29.43
C PRO A 148 3.97 -19.66 28.18
N ASN A 149 3.41 -18.78 27.34
CA ASN A 149 4.12 -18.26 26.17
C ASN A 149 5.02 -17.08 26.59
N VAL A 150 6.33 -17.30 26.48
CA VAL A 150 7.38 -16.32 26.82
C VAL A 150 7.31 -15.08 25.93
N VAL A 151 7.01 -15.21 24.64
CA VAL A 151 6.90 -14.05 23.74
C VAL A 151 5.73 -13.18 24.16
N THR A 152 4.58 -13.78 24.49
CA THR A 152 3.41 -13.07 24.99
C THR A 152 3.68 -12.39 26.33
N SER A 153 4.39 -13.06 27.26
CA SER A 153 4.74 -12.44 28.56
C SER A 153 5.70 -11.27 28.38
N VAL A 154 6.64 -11.35 27.44
CA VAL A 154 7.53 -10.23 27.11
C VAL A 154 6.74 -9.07 26.50
N LEU A 155 5.94 -9.30 25.46
CA LEU A 155 5.22 -8.23 24.76
C LEU A 155 4.12 -7.59 25.63
N ALA A 156 3.37 -8.38 26.39
CA ALA A 156 2.24 -7.88 27.17
C ALA A 156 2.63 -7.34 28.55
N SER A 157 3.75 -7.82 29.14
CA SER A 157 4.16 -7.45 30.50
C SER A 157 5.52 -6.76 30.53
N TYR A 158 6.65 -7.48 30.37
CA TYR A 158 7.99 -6.89 30.53
C TYR A 158 8.23 -5.67 29.62
N ARG A 159 7.70 -5.71 28.39
CA ARG A 159 7.78 -4.66 27.37
C ARG A 159 6.40 -4.15 26.95
N GLY A 160 5.44 -4.16 27.88
CA GLY A 160 4.07 -3.73 27.64
C GLY A 160 3.95 -2.28 27.13
N TYR A 161 4.88 -1.39 27.52
CA TYR A 161 4.88 0.00 27.03
C TYR A 161 5.19 0.11 25.53
N ASP A 162 6.10 -0.71 25.00
CA ASP A 162 6.43 -0.72 23.57
C ASP A 162 5.19 -1.18 22.78
N THR A 163 4.54 -2.26 23.23
CA THR A 163 3.31 -2.81 22.63
C THR A 163 2.12 -1.84 22.73
N MET A 164 1.99 -1.08 23.83
CA MET A 164 0.97 -0.03 23.96
C MET A 164 1.19 1.08 22.92
N GLY A 165 2.45 1.46 22.69
CA GLY A 165 2.83 2.41 21.64
C GLY A 165 2.46 1.91 20.24
N GLU A 166 2.86 0.68 19.91
CA GLU A 166 2.51 0.04 18.63
C GLU A 166 1.00 -0.04 18.40
N THR A 167 0.24 -0.47 19.43
CA THR A 167 -1.22 -0.54 19.38
C THR A 167 -1.84 0.84 19.13
N THR A 168 -1.30 1.89 19.75
CA THR A 168 -1.75 3.28 19.54
C THR A 168 -1.53 3.75 18.10
N VAL A 169 -0.38 3.41 17.51
CA VAL A 169 -0.05 3.74 16.11
C VAL A 169 -1.00 3.03 15.14
N VAL A 170 -1.20 1.72 15.31
CA VAL A 170 -2.09 0.93 14.45
C VAL A 170 -3.54 1.41 14.59
N PHE A 171 -4.00 1.67 15.81
CA PHE A 171 -5.33 2.20 16.07
C PHE A 171 -5.54 3.56 15.40
N THR A 172 -4.56 4.45 15.51
CA THR A 172 -4.62 5.78 14.88
C THR A 172 -4.61 5.69 13.36
N ALA A 173 -3.81 4.79 12.78
CA ALA A 173 -3.83 4.52 11.34
C ALA A 173 -5.21 4.00 10.89
N ALA A 174 -5.81 3.07 11.63
CA ALA A 174 -7.14 2.55 11.33
C ALA A 174 -8.23 3.64 11.39
N VAL A 175 -8.20 4.49 12.42
CA VAL A 175 -9.10 5.66 12.53
C VAL A 175 -8.89 6.62 11.36
N GLY A 176 -7.65 6.91 10.98
CA GLY A 176 -7.31 7.75 9.83
C GLY A 176 -7.89 7.19 8.52
N VAL A 177 -7.76 5.90 8.28
CA VAL A 177 -8.35 5.23 7.11
C VAL A 177 -9.87 5.32 7.13
N MET A 178 -10.52 5.08 8.28
CA MET A 178 -11.98 5.20 8.40
C MET A 178 -12.48 6.61 8.11
N ILE A 179 -11.79 7.65 8.60
CA ILE A 179 -12.13 9.06 8.33
C ILE A 179 -11.99 9.36 6.83
N LEU A 180 -10.91 8.90 6.18
CA LEU A 180 -10.71 9.08 4.74
C LEU A 180 -11.83 8.42 3.93
N LEU A 181 -12.20 7.19 4.26
CA LEU A 181 -13.29 6.47 3.58
C LEU A 181 -14.66 7.10 3.85
N ALA A 182 -14.92 7.59 5.06
CA ALA A 182 -16.17 8.28 5.40
C ALA A 182 -16.33 9.62 4.66
N GLY A 183 -15.25 10.40 4.54
CA GLY A 183 -15.25 11.67 3.81
C GLY A 183 -15.47 11.50 2.30
N LEU A 184 -14.98 10.41 1.71
CA LEU A 184 -15.17 10.11 0.28
C LEU A 184 -16.64 9.83 -0.07
N ARG A 185 -17.39 9.15 0.81
CA ARG A 185 -18.81 8.83 0.59
C ARG A 185 -19.72 10.07 0.51
N SER A 186 -19.29 11.21 1.06
CA SER A 186 -20.08 12.45 1.02
C SER A 186 -19.95 13.23 -0.30
N ARG A 187 -18.89 12.99 -1.08
CA ARG A 187 -18.60 13.76 -2.32
C ARG A 187 -19.36 13.28 -3.56
N ASP A 188 -20.00 12.12 -3.53
CA ASP A 188 -20.85 11.62 -4.62
C ASP A 188 -22.17 12.40 -4.78
N THR A 189 -22.44 13.41 -3.94
CA THR A 189 -23.59 14.31 -4.11
C THR A 189 -23.31 15.48 -5.07
N TYR A 190 -22.03 15.78 -5.39
CA TYR A 190 -21.65 16.91 -6.26
C TYR A 190 -21.41 16.53 -7.73
N GLY A 191 -21.57 15.25 -8.10
CA GLY A 191 -21.43 14.76 -9.48
C GLY A 191 -22.61 15.07 -10.42
N GLN A 192 -23.47 16.04 -10.07
CA GLN A 192 -24.62 16.45 -10.89
C GLN A 192 -24.50 17.86 -11.49
N GLU A 193 -23.37 18.55 -11.29
CA GLU A 193 -23.12 19.79 -12.01
C GLU A 193 -22.58 19.44 -13.40
N ALA A 194 -23.47 19.51 -14.40
CA ALA A 194 -23.10 19.51 -15.80
C ALA A 194 -22.29 20.79 -16.10
N TRP A 195 -20.97 20.71 -15.92
CA TRP A 195 -20.05 21.75 -16.36
C TRP A 195 -20.13 21.87 -17.88
N GLY A 196 -20.88 22.86 -18.39
CA GLY A 196 -20.94 23.20 -19.81
C GLY A 196 -22.34 23.34 -20.43
N GLU A 197 -23.43 23.27 -19.67
CA GLU A 197 -24.80 23.50 -20.19
C GLU A 197 -25.39 24.87 -19.84
N GLU A 198 -24.57 25.89 -19.57
CA GLU A 198 -25.05 27.27 -19.66
C GLU A 198 -25.05 27.64 -21.15
N PRO A 199 -26.22 27.86 -21.79
CA PRO A 199 -26.25 28.40 -23.13
C PRO A 199 -25.66 29.80 -23.04
N ILE A 200 -24.46 29.99 -23.58
CA ILE A 200 -23.90 31.32 -23.73
C ILE A 200 -24.65 31.95 -24.91
N ASP A 201 -25.73 32.67 -24.60
CA ASP A 201 -26.44 33.46 -25.59
C ASP A 201 -25.44 34.46 -26.21
N ASN A 202 -25.19 34.28 -27.51
CA ASN A 202 -24.30 35.08 -28.37
C ASN A 202 -22.80 34.75 -28.37
N LEU A 203 -22.39 33.49 -28.16
CA LEU A 203 -21.02 33.07 -28.53
C LEU A 203 -20.95 32.68 -30.01
N ASP A 204 -20.75 33.68 -30.87
CA ASP A 204 -20.48 33.51 -32.30
C ASP A 204 -19.03 33.03 -32.51
N ILE A 205 -18.77 31.77 -32.15
CA ILE A 205 -17.53 31.07 -32.53
C ILE A 205 -17.65 30.59 -33.97
N GLY A 206 -17.50 31.54 -34.89
CA GLY A 206 -17.15 31.26 -36.27
C GLY A 206 -15.70 30.81 -36.32
N PHE A 207 -15.47 29.49 -36.36
CA PHE A 207 -14.20 28.99 -36.88
C PHE A 207 -14.26 29.16 -38.40
N PRO A 208 -13.41 30.01 -39.00
CA PRO A 208 -13.37 30.11 -40.44
C PRO A 208 -12.72 28.83 -40.99
N ASP A 209 -13.45 28.15 -41.87
CA ASP A 209 -12.86 27.12 -42.72
C ASP A 209 -11.78 27.78 -43.59
N ALA A 210 -10.78 27.01 -44.07
CA ALA A 210 -9.59 27.53 -44.77
C ALA A 210 -9.86 28.33 -46.08
N LEU A 211 -11.13 28.56 -46.43
CA LEU A 211 -11.59 29.36 -47.58
C LEU A 211 -12.59 30.47 -47.20
N GLY A 212 -12.88 30.71 -45.92
CA GLY A 212 -13.56 31.93 -45.47
C GLY A 212 -15.08 32.02 -45.67
N GLU A 213 -15.79 30.92 -45.92
CA GLU A 213 -17.27 30.91 -45.87
C GLU A 213 -17.78 30.16 -44.62
N GLY A 214 -18.77 30.73 -43.93
CA GLY A 214 -19.31 30.20 -42.69
C GLY A 214 -20.23 28.99 -42.88
N MET A 215 -19.98 27.91 -42.14
CA MET A 215 -20.86 26.73 -42.12
C MET A 215 -22.20 27.03 -41.43
N GLU A 216 -23.30 26.90 -42.18
CA GLU A 216 -24.66 26.96 -41.65
C GLU A 216 -24.97 25.67 -40.85
N LYS A 217 -25.11 25.79 -39.52
CA LYS A 217 -25.44 24.65 -38.65
C LYS A 217 -26.90 24.23 -38.84
N LYS A 218 -27.16 23.05 -39.42
CA LYS A 218 -28.50 22.45 -39.43
C LYS A 218 -28.87 21.89 -38.04
N PRO A 219 -30.09 22.16 -37.52
CA PRO A 219 -30.51 21.69 -36.21
C PRO A 219 -30.82 20.18 -36.21
N ILE A 220 -30.27 19.47 -35.22
CA ILE A 220 -30.56 18.06 -34.95
C ILE A 220 -31.91 17.95 -34.23
N LYS A 221 -32.87 17.21 -34.80
CA LYS A 221 -34.22 17.02 -34.26
C LYS A 221 -34.20 16.23 -32.93
N GLY A 222 -34.72 16.90 -31.89
CA GLY A 222 -35.37 16.47 -30.64
C GLY A 222 -35.28 15.03 -30.12
N LYS A 223 -34.97 14.91 -28.81
CA LYS A 223 -35.51 13.85 -27.94
C LYS A 223 -36.46 14.46 -26.90
N PRO A 224 -37.54 13.76 -26.47
CA PRO A 224 -38.65 14.35 -25.73
C PRO A 224 -38.34 14.50 -24.23
N GLY A 225 -38.73 15.64 -23.67
CA GLY A 225 -38.49 16.02 -22.28
C GLY A 225 -39.27 15.22 -21.24
N GLY A 226 -38.58 14.85 -20.16
CA GLY A 226 -39.15 14.36 -18.91
C GLY A 226 -39.57 15.52 -18.00
N LYS A 227 -40.86 15.52 -17.62
CA LYS A 227 -41.57 16.54 -16.81
C LYS A 227 -40.86 16.91 -15.50
N LYS A 228 -40.49 18.19 -15.33
CA LYS A 228 -40.25 18.80 -14.00
C LYS A 228 -41.59 19.07 -13.31
N ARG A 229 -41.85 18.42 -12.16
CA ARG A 229 -42.94 18.77 -11.22
C ARG A 229 -42.63 20.15 -10.60
N LYS A 230 -43.41 21.17 -10.94
CA LYS A 230 -43.44 22.44 -10.18
C LYS A 230 -44.26 22.24 -8.90
N ARG A 231 -43.63 22.39 -7.73
CA ARG A 231 -44.32 22.69 -6.46
C ARG A 231 -44.74 24.16 -6.53
N GLY A 232 -46.04 24.41 -6.52
CA GLY A 232 -46.59 25.76 -6.39
C GLY A 232 -46.47 26.24 -4.96
N ILE A 233 -45.69 27.29 -4.75
CA ILE A 233 -45.86 28.22 -3.64
C ILE A 233 -46.73 29.34 -4.21
N GLY A 234 -47.96 29.45 -3.73
CA GLY A 234 -48.88 30.55 -4.02
C GLY A 234 -49.40 31.08 -2.70
N GLY A 235 -48.98 32.29 -2.35
CA GLY A 235 -49.55 33.07 -1.27
C GLY A 235 -50.65 34.01 -1.79
N ALA A 236 -51.39 34.53 -0.81
CA ALA A 236 -52.35 35.64 -0.82
C ALA A 236 -53.80 35.32 -1.25
N GLY A 237 -54.68 35.46 -0.27
CA GLY A 237 -56.14 35.39 -0.30
C GLY A 237 -56.67 35.37 1.12
#